data_AF-A0A853BBG8-F1
#
_entry.id   AF-A0A853BBG8-F1
#
_cell.length_a   1.000
_cell.length_b   1.000
_cell.length_c   1.000
_cell.angle_alpha   90.00
_cell.angle_beta   90.00
_cell.angle_gamma   90.00
#
_symmetry.space_group_name_H-M   'P 1'
#
loop_
_entity.id
_entity.type
_entity.pdbx_description
1 polymer ?
#
loop_
_entity_poly.entity_id
_entity_poly.type
_entity_poly.pdbx_seq_one_letter_code
_entity_poly.pdbx_strand_id
1 'polypeptide(L)'
;MPKVPDARGPSRAAVNALRTLLERHDHIVQEVDGQNDFGEDQHLTFTEDGQVTGDVVKIQVKGGRSWRRADGYFVPVGEHGRTWADGNVPVVCVVHDPDTGSLHWANATQQLLAARRNGEVLKTITIRSDQKLGDDSIADFVAEVRHYLSRYRGNRIIQAQLGEMAGVEFGASNIVQHHVNAHGEDLIFWQRRGEEFATLLHSDLDWQPEHIGPEHFHPHGRPDLLSSAPVVANTMLSRAEAQWLAACFDAARWAREPVADDPPLRTNIGARDNYVARRVEHHLWVESDSLTRSIQQLRTETATDHDLAAISTELESDAEACAEALSKPWREMSAKARRLVTFYLVKEVRAGSPALPIDKQFRIVWRCPRPTGEYGFDARIGRPSTQMSSHRESVLAFGLEPGDRIYWLSRYGNERGREVSAVWDSEDTPGAVCVLFDQLTLGDTFWPGESFVRKVSTKPR
;
A
#
# COMPACT_ATOMS: atom_id res chain seq x y z
N MET A 1 8.38 52.90 -35.04
CA MET A 1 8.64 52.79 -33.59
C MET A 1 8.13 51.44 -33.11
N PRO A 2 8.83 50.75 -32.20
CA PRO A 2 8.33 49.51 -31.60
C PRO A 2 7.02 49.81 -30.86
N LYS A 3 5.96 49.06 -31.14
CA LYS A 3 4.70 49.18 -30.41
C LYS A 3 4.80 48.37 -29.12
N VAL A 4 4.56 49.02 -27.98
CA VAL A 4 4.34 48.30 -26.72
C VAL A 4 3.03 47.53 -26.88
N PRO A 5 2.97 46.22 -26.60
CA PRO A 5 1.73 45.46 -26.67
C PRO A 5 0.68 46.06 -25.72
N ASP A 6 -0.52 46.37 -26.21
CA ASP A 6 -1.62 46.99 -25.43
C ASP A 6 -1.99 46.17 -24.17
N ALA A 7 -1.74 44.86 -24.18
CA ALA A 7 -2.00 43.97 -23.05
C ALA A 7 -0.98 44.08 -21.90
N ARG A 8 0.16 44.77 -22.09
CA ARG A 8 1.24 44.83 -21.07
C ARG A 8 0.87 45.68 -19.85
N GLY A 9 0.11 46.76 -20.06
CA GLY A 9 -0.34 47.66 -18.99
C GLY A 9 -1.30 46.98 -18.01
N PRO A 10 -2.41 46.38 -18.47
CA PRO A 10 -3.38 45.69 -17.62
C PRO A 10 -2.78 44.53 -16.81
N SER A 11 -1.91 43.71 -17.41
CA SER A 11 -1.25 42.60 -16.69
C SER A 11 -0.31 43.09 -15.59
N ARG A 12 0.50 44.12 -15.86
CA ARG A 12 1.38 44.68 -14.83
C ARG A 12 0.60 45.34 -13.69
N ALA A 13 -0.50 46.02 -14.00
CA ALA A 13 -1.39 46.59 -12.99
C ALA A 13 -1.99 45.50 -12.08
N ALA A 14 -2.39 44.36 -12.65
CA ALA A 14 -2.91 43.23 -11.88
C ALA A 14 -1.88 42.63 -10.92
N VAL A 15 -0.65 42.39 -11.40
CA VAL A 15 0.47 41.89 -10.58
C VAL A 15 0.77 42.83 -9.41
N ASN A 16 0.81 44.14 -9.69
CA ASN A 16 1.04 45.14 -8.66
C ASN A 16 -0.12 45.22 -7.65
N ALA A 17 -1.37 45.17 -8.10
CA ALA A 17 -2.54 45.20 -7.22
C ALA A 17 -2.56 44.02 -6.25
N LEU A 18 -2.27 42.81 -6.75
CA LEU A 18 -2.16 41.61 -5.93
C LEU A 18 -0.99 41.72 -4.94
N ARG A 19 0.19 42.14 -5.41
CA ARG A 19 1.37 42.32 -4.56
C ARG A 19 1.08 43.27 -3.39
N THR A 20 0.53 44.44 -3.70
CA THR A 20 0.20 45.46 -2.69
C THR A 20 -0.84 44.97 -1.69
N LEU A 21 -1.80 44.14 -2.09
CA LEU A 21 -2.73 43.51 -1.15
C LEU A 21 -1.99 42.53 -0.23
N LEU A 22 -1.23 41.58 -0.77
CA LEU A 22 -0.54 40.54 -0.01
C LEU A 22 0.51 41.11 0.97
N GLU A 23 1.33 42.06 0.51
CA GLU A 23 2.36 42.70 1.35
C GLU A 23 1.76 43.56 2.47
N ARG A 24 0.58 44.18 2.24
CA ARG A 24 -0.13 44.95 3.27
C ARG A 24 -0.65 44.06 4.42
N HIS A 25 -0.87 42.77 4.15
CA HIS A 25 -1.22 41.76 5.13
C HIS A 25 -0.01 40.91 5.52
N ASP A 26 1.18 41.52 5.50
CA ASP A 26 2.46 40.99 5.98
C ASP A 26 2.97 39.71 5.31
N HIS A 27 2.41 39.32 4.16
CA HIS A 27 2.90 38.18 3.39
C HIS A 27 4.05 38.56 2.45
N ILE A 28 4.92 37.58 2.16
CA ILE A 28 6.12 37.81 1.35
C ILE A 28 5.81 37.41 -0.09
N VAL A 29 5.95 38.35 -1.02
CA VAL A 29 5.74 38.14 -2.46
C VAL A 29 7.07 38.24 -3.20
N GLN A 30 7.36 37.25 -4.04
CA GLN A 30 8.50 37.26 -4.96
C GLN A 30 8.00 37.19 -6.39
N GLU A 31 8.26 38.23 -7.19
CA GLU A 31 7.96 38.22 -8.63
C GLU A 31 8.91 37.27 -9.38
N VAL A 32 8.38 36.52 -10.33
CA VAL A 32 9.15 35.68 -11.24
C VAL A 32 9.57 36.54 -12.44
N ASP A 33 10.85 36.48 -12.81
CA ASP A 33 11.35 37.20 -13.98
C ASP A 33 10.66 36.69 -15.25
N GLY A 34 10.21 37.59 -16.13
CA GLY A 34 9.46 37.25 -17.34
C GLY A 34 10.28 36.48 -18.38
N GLN A 35 11.59 36.34 -18.21
CA GLN A 35 12.43 35.39 -18.98
C GLN A 35 12.27 33.93 -18.50
N ASN A 36 11.70 33.71 -17.31
CA ASN A 36 11.46 32.42 -16.66
C ASN A 36 9.95 32.12 -16.50
N ASP A 37 9.08 32.76 -17.29
CA ASP A 37 7.63 32.56 -17.23
C ASP A 37 7.23 31.21 -17.86
N PHE A 38 7.04 30.20 -17.00
CA PHE A 38 6.46 28.90 -17.37
C PHE A 38 4.98 28.81 -16.96
N GLY A 39 4.27 29.94 -16.92
CA GLY A 39 2.89 30.04 -16.47
C GLY A 39 2.77 30.39 -14.98
N GLU A 40 3.67 31.21 -14.46
CA GLU A 40 3.68 31.70 -13.08
C GLU A 40 4.27 33.10 -13.00
N ASP A 41 3.57 34.02 -12.34
CA ASP A 41 3.99 35.43 -12.24
C ASP A 41 4.63 35.74 -10.88
N GLN A 42 4.20 35.05 -9.81
CA GLN A 42 4.63 35.31 -8.44
C GLN A 42 4.71 34.04 -7.59
N HIS A 43 5.61 34.04 -6.61
CA HIS A 43 5.59 33.14 -5.47
C HIS A 43 5.12 33.91 -4.24
N LEU A 44 4.21 33.29 -3.47
CA LEU A 44 3.70 33.82 -2.21
C LEU A 44 4.13 32.90 -1.09
N THR A 45 4.84 33.45 -0.10
CA THR A 45 5.17 32.80 1.17
C THR A 45 4.29 33.38 2.27
N PHE A 46 3.51 32.53 2.93
CA PHE A 46 2.62 32.96 4.01
C PHE A 46 3.39 33.20 5.31
N THR A 47 2.88 34.15 6.07
CA THR A 47 3.38 34.57 7.38
C THR A 47 2.25 34.50 8.41
N GLU A 48 2.61 34.28 9.66
CA GLU A 48 1.71 34.23 10.81
C GLU A 48 2.47 34.81 12.01
N ASP A 49 1.86 35.77 12.71
CA ASP A 49 2.46 36.48 13.85
C ASP A 49 3.88 37.01 13.62
N GLY A 50 4.13 37.54 12.41
CA GLY A 50 5.43 38.08 12.01
C GLY A 50 6.51 37.03 11.73
N GLN A 51 6.15 35.73 11.70
CA GLN A 51 7.04 34.63 11.34
C GLN A 51 6.63 33.99 10.01
N VAL A 52 7.63 33.49 9.27
CA VAL A 52 7.36 32.71 8.06
C VAL A 52 6.82 31.33 8.42
N THR A 53 5.70 30.94 7.82
CA THR A 53 5.07 29.63 8.05
C THR A 53 5.77 28.50 7.31
N GLY A 54 6.58 28.83 6.30
CA GLY A 54 7.11 27.88 5.33
C GLY A 54 6.09 27.47 4.27
N ASP A 55 4.83 27.92 4.33
CA ASP A 55 3.81 27.69 3.31
C ASP A 55 4.04 28.57 2.08
N VAL A 56 4.17 27.94 0.91
CA VAL A 56 4.47 28.60 -0.37
C VAL A 56 3.48 28.14 -1.43
N VAL A 57 2.97 29.10 -2.22
CA VAL A 57 2.12 28.88 -3.39
C VAL A 57 2.62 29.68 -4.58
N LYS A 58 2.46 29.12 -5.79
CA LYS A 58 2.69 29.82 -7.06
C LYS A 58 1.40 30.54 -7.47
N ILE A 59 1.51 31.73 -8.05
CA ILE A 59 0.37 32.50 -8.51
C ILE A 59 0.53 32.87 -9.98
N GLN A 60 -0.48 32.54 -10.78
CA GLN A 60 -0.69 33.10 -12.10
C GLN A 60 -1.70 34.23 -12.01
N VAL A 61 -1.31 35.42 -12.45
CA VAL A 61 -2.10 36.64 -12.46
C VAL A 61 -2.51 37.00 -13.88
N LYS A 62 -3.79 37.34 -14.07
CA LYS A 62 -4.31 37.88 -15.33
C LYS A 62 -5.02 39.20 -15.08
N GLY A 63 -4.76 40.20 -15.92
CA GLY A 63 -5.35 41.53 -15.82
C GLY A 63 -6.11 41.92 -17.08
N GLY A 64 -7.31 42.48 -16.93
CA GLY A 64 -8.06 43.09 -18.03
C GLY A 64 -9.43 42.46 -18.31
N ARG A 65 -10.26 43.19 -19.06
CA ARG A 65 -11.64 42.80 -19.39
C ARG A 65 -11.75 41.49 -20.19
N SER A 66 -10.69 41.08 -20.88
CA SER A 66 -10.65 39.85 -21.69
C SER A 66 -10.81 38.57 -20.88
N TRP A 67 -10.58 38.62 -19.57
CA TRP A 67 -10.67 37.45 -18.68
C TRP A 67 -12.04 37.31 -18.01
N ARG A 68 -12.98 38.23 -18.29
CA ARG A 68 -14.32 38.26 -17.72
C ARG A 68 -15.30 37.45 -18.58
N ARG A 69 -16.23 36.78 -17.91
CA ARG A 69 -17.40 36.07 -18.49
C ARG A 69 -18.69 36.54 -17.79
N ALA A 70 -19.83 36.05 -18.26
CA ALA A 70 -21.14 36.43 -17.74
C ALA A 70 -21.31 36.13 -16.24
N ASP A 71 -20.67 35.06 -15.74
CA ASP A 71 -20.82 34.49 -14.39
C ASP A 71 -19.56 34.56 -13.52
N GLY A 72 -18.48 35.18 -14.02
CA GLY A 72 -17.21 35.28 -13.31
C GLY A 72 -16.04 35.55 -14.22
N TYR A 73 -14.94 34.85 -13.98
CA TYR A 73 -13.66 35.02 -14.67
C TYR A 73 -13.07 33.67 -15.04
N PHE A 74 -12.09 33.68 -15.94
CA PHE A 74 -11.39 32.47 -16.34
C PHE A 74 -9.93 32.72 -16.66
N VAL A 75 -9.12 31.68 -16.44
CA VAL A 75 -7.72 31.64 -16.86
C VAL A 75 -7.50 30.44 -17.78
N PRO A 76 -7.02 30.61 -19.02
CA PRO A 76 -6.69 29.49 -19.89
C PRO A 76 -5.58 28.63 -19.29
N VAL A 77 -5.74 27.30 -19.36
CA VAL A 77 -4.73 26.35 -18.89
C VAL A 77 -3.58 26.22 -19.89
N GLY A 78 -3.90 26.17 -21.19
CA GLY A 78 -2.89 26.05 -22.25
C GLY A 78 -1.96 24.85 -22.06
N GLU A 79 -0.67 25.06 -22.29
CA GLU A 79 0.38 24.05 -22.13
C GLU A 79 0.80 23.83 -20.67
N HIS A 80 0.33 24.69 -19.75
CA HIS A 80 0.78 24.69 -18.35
C HIS A 80 0.04 23.66 -17.47
N GLY A 81 -0.99 23.00 -17.99
CA GLY A 81 -1.86 22.13 -17.18
C GLY A 81 -1.13 21.00 -16.46
N ARG A 82 -0.10 20.39 -17.08
CA ARG A 82 0.75 19.39 -16.41
C ARG A 82 1.59 20.04 -15.32
N THR A 83 2.27 21.14 -15.61
CA THR A 83 3.09 21.88 -14.64
C THR A 83 2.28 22.31 -13.42
N TRP A 84 1.08 22.84 -13.64
CA TRP A 84 0.20 23.31 -12.55
C TRP A 84 -0.40 22.16 -11.72
N ALA A 85 -0.67 21.00 -12.32
CA ALA A 85 -1.23 19.85 -11.63
C ALA A 85 -0.17 19.02 -10.90
N ASP A 86 0.99 18.81 -11.53
CA ASP A 86 2.00 17.81 -11.15
C ASP A 86 3.23 18.42 -10.46
N GLY A 87 3.37 19.75 -10.48
CA GLY A 87 4.46 20.48 -9.82
C GLY A 87 4.53 20.24 -8.31
N ASN A 88 5.62 20.64 -7.66
CA ASN A 88 5.79 20.44 -6.22
C ASN A 88 5.18 21.56 -5.36
N VAL A 89 4.76 22.65 -5.99
CA VAL A 89 4.15 23.81 -5.35
C VAL A 89 2.82 24.06 -6.07
N PRO A 90 1.67 24.09 -5.37
CA PRO A 90 0.39 24.39 -5.99
C PRO A 90 0.35 25.76 -6.67
N VAL A 91 -0.52 25.88 -7.64
CA VAL A 91 -0.78 27.09 -8.41
C VAL A 91 -2.18 27.61 -8.10
N VAL A 92 -2.26 28.88 -7.75
CA VAL A 92 -3.50 29.66 -7.64
C VAL A 92 -3.57 30.60 -8.84
N CYS A 93 -4.77 30.76 -9.41
CA CYS A 93 -5.03 31.76 -10.43
C CYS A 93 -5.73 32.97 -9.80
N VAL A 94 -5.27 34.17 -10.15
CA VAL A 94 -5.88 35.44 -9.75
C VAL A 94 -6.20 36.28 -10.99
N VAL A 95 -7.39 36.89 -11.02
CA VAL A 95 -7.82 37.84 -12.05
C VAL A 95 -8.09 39.20 -11.42
N HIS A 96 -7.51 40.25 -11.99
CA HIS A 96 -7.83 41.64 -11.66
C HIS A 96 -8.82 42.21 -12.67
N ASP A 97 -10.00 42.62 -12.19
CA ASP A 97 -11.01 43.31 -12.99
C ASP A 97 -10.76 44.83 -12.95
N PRO A 98 -10.33 45.45 -14.07
CA PRO A 98 -9.98 46.86 -14.08
C PRO A 98 -11.18 47.80 -13.90
N ASP A 99 -12.42 47.32 -14.11
CA ASP A 99 -13.61 48.17 -14.02
C ASP A 99 -14.06 48.35 -12.58
N THR A 100 -13.81 47.35 -11.75
CA THR A 100 -14.17 47.33 -10.32
C THR A 100 -12.94 47.49 -9.41
N GLY A 101 -11.73 47.36 -9.97
CA GLY A 101 -10.48 47.29 -9.19
C GLY A 101 -10.38 46.05 -8.29
N SER A 102 -11.25 45.05 -8.49
CA SER A 102 -11.35 43.88 -7.63
C SER A 102 -10.45 42.75 -8.10
N LEU A 103 -9.91 41.99 -7.16
CA LEU A 103 -9.20 40.73 -7.42
C LEU A 103 -10.14 39.55 -7.16
N HIS A 104 -10.02 38.51 -7.98
CA HIS A 104 -10.77 37.27 -7.84
C HIS A 104 -9.84 36.08 -8.00
N TRP A 105 -10.05 34.99 -7.25
CA TRP A 105 -9.07 33.90 -7.19
C TRP A 105 -9.70 32.50 -7.25
N ALA A 106 -8.91 31.51 -7.66
CA ALA A 106 -9.26 30.09 -7.50
C ALA A 106 -8.00 29.21 -7.43
N ASN A 107 -8.11 28.09 -6.73
CA ASN A 107 -7.07 27.06 -6.69
C ASN A 107 -7.04 26.24 -8.00
N ALA A 108 -6.08 26.55 -8.87
CA ALA A 108 -5.97 25.94 -10.19
C ALA A 108 -5.54 24.47 -10.10
N THR A 109 -4.55 24.17 -9.26
CA THR A 109 -4.10 22.79 -9.02
C THR A 109 -5.25 21.91 -8.55
N GLN A 110 -6.06 22.37 -7.61
CA GLN A 110 -7.22 21.61 -7.12
C GLN A 110 -8.24 21.33 -8.23
N GLN A 111 -8.60 22.32 -9.05
CA GLN A 111 -9.54 22.12 -10.15
C GLN A 111 -8.99 21.11 -11.18
N LEU A 112 -7.71 21.21 -11.54
CA LEU A 112 -7.06 20.30 -12.48
C LEU A 112 -7.03 18.86 -11.98
N LEU A 113 -6.68 18.66 -10.70
CA LEU A 113 -6.66 17.32 -10.09
C LEU A 113 -8.07 16.73 -9.94
N ALA A 114 -9.07 17.56 -9.59
CA ALA A 114 -10.45 17.13 -9.50
C ALA A 114 -11.00 16.67 -10.87
N ALA A 115 -10.71 17.42 -11.94
CA ALA A 115 -11.07 17.03 -13.29
C ALA A 115 -10.37 15.74 -13.75
N ARG A 116 -9.06 15.62 -13.49
CA ARG A 116 -8.29 14.42 -13.81
C ARG A 116 -8.86 13.17 -13.13
N ARG A 117 -9.26 13.28 -11.87
CA ARG A 117 -9.94 12.19 -11.13
C ARG A 117 -11.20 11.71 -11.83
N ASN A 118 -11.91 12.61 -12.51
CA ASN A 118 -13.12 12.31 -13.26
C ASN A 118 -12.83 11.92 -14.73
N GLY A 119 -11.56 11.80 -15.13
CA GLY A 119 -11.16 11.52 -16.52
C GLY A 119 -11.29 12.72 -17.47
N GLU A 120 -11.47 13.93 -16.94
CA GLU A 120 -11.70 15.14 -17.73
C GLU A 120 -10.40 15.94 -17.95
N VAL A 121 -10.33 16.64 -19.08
CA VAL A 121 -9.24 17.58 -19.39
C VAL A 121 -9.78 19.00 -19.38
N LEU A 122 -9.41 19.77 -18.34
CA LEU A 122 -9.78 21.19 -18.25
C LEU A 122 -8.95 22.05 -19.18
N LYS A 123 -9.64 22.90 -19.95
CA LYS A 123 -9.02 23.92 -20.82
C LYS A 123 -8.90 25.28 -20.14
N THR A 124 -9.70 25.52 -19.10
CA THR A 124 -9.77 26.80 -18.37
C THR A 124 -9.99 26.54 -16.89
N ILE A 125 -9.30 27.30 -16.05
CA ILE A 125 -9.61 27.44 -14.63
C ILE A 125 -10.75 28.44 -14.51
N THR A 126 -11.82 28.06 -13.83
CA THR A 126 -13.00 28.92 -13.64
C THR A 126 -12.92 29.59 -12.29
N ILE A 127 -13.12 30.91 -12.27
CA ILE A 127 -13.09 31.74 -11.07
C ILE A 127 -14.48 32.36 -10.91
N ARG A 128 -15.16 32.02 -9.82
CA ARG A 128 -16.51 32.56 -9.57
C ARG A 128 -16.44 34.04 -9.19
N SER A 129 -17.47 34.80 -9.56
CA SER A 129 -17.55 36.24 -9.25
C SER A 129 -17.60 36.56 -7.74
N ASP A 130 -18.02 35.61 -6.91
CA ASP A 130 -18.06 35.73 -5.45
C ASP A 130 -16.74 35.38 -4.75
N GLN A 131 -15.78 34.78 -5.47
CA GLN A 131 -14.44 34.46 -4.95
C GLN A 131 -13.54 35.69 -4.97
N LYS A 132 -13.92 36.73 -4.22
CA LYS A 132 -13.18 37.99 -4.12
C LYS A 132 -11.96 37.85 -3.21
N LEU A 133 -10.87 38.48 -3.62
CA LEU A 133 -9.66 38.62 -2.82
C LEU A 133 -9.47 40.11 -2.49
N GLY A 134 -9.64 40.47 -1.22
CA GLY A 134 -9.52 41.85 -0.73
C GLY A 134 -9.22 41.88 0.76
N ASP A 135 -9.19 43.08 1.35
CA ASP A 135 -8.84 43.26 2.76
C ASP A 135 -9.75 42.45 3.71
N ASP A 136 -11.04 42.35 3.39
CA ASP A 136 -12.02 41.63 4.22
C ASP A 136 -11.99 40.10 4.03
N SER A 137 -11.37 39.59 2.95
CA SER A 137 -11.39 38.16 2.59
C SER A 137 -10.01 37.50 2.56
N ILE A 138 -8.95 38.26 2.83
CA ILE A 138 -7.57 37.76 2.81
C ILE A 138 -7.33 36.65 3.84
N ALA A 139 -7.91 36.78 5.04
CA ALA A 139 -7.79 35.78 6.09
C ALA A 139 -8.40 34.44 5.66
N ASP A 140 -9.57 34.47 5.02
CA ASP A 140 -10.24 33.27 4.50
C ASP A 140 -9.44 32.64 3.35
N PHE A 141 -8.92 33.47 2.43
CA PHE A 141 -8.01 33.02 1.37
C PHE A 141 -6.78 32.28 1.94
N VAL A 142 -6.11 32.89 2.92
CA VAL A 142 -4.93 32.31 3.57
C VAL A 142 -5.29 30.99 4.24
N ALA A 143 -6.38 30.96 5.01
CA ALA A 143 -6.84 29.75 5.69
C ALA A 143 -7.18 28.64 4.69
N GLU A 144 -7.89 28.94 3.61
CA GLU A 144 -8.27 27.95 2.58
C GLU A 144 -7.04 27.41 1.84
N VAL A 145 -6.12 28.27 1.42
CA VAL A 145 -4.92 27.86 0.69
C VAL A 145 -3.97 27.08 1.60
N ARG A 146 -3.75 27.51 2.85
CA ARG A 146 -2.91 26.76 3.81
C ARG A 146 -3.53 25.42 4.17
N HIS A 147 -4.85 25.36 4.32
CA HIS A 147 -5.58 24.10 4.53
C HIS A 147 -5.51 23.15 3.33
N TYR A 148 -5.43 23.68 2.11
CA TYR A 148 -5.13 22.87 0.94
C TYR A 148 -3.66 22.42 0.94
N LEU A 149 -2.72 23.32 1.25
CA LEU A 149 -1.28 23.04 1.29
C LEU A 149 -0.93 21.96 2.31
N SER A 150 -1.55 21.93 3.49
CA SER A 150 -1.32 20.88 4.48
C SER A 150 -1.70 19.49 3.94
N ARG A 151 -2.78 19.39 3.16
CA ARG A 151 -3.15 18.15 2.46
C ARG A 151 -2.27 17.85 1.25
N TYR A 152 -1.87 18.88 0.51
CA TYR A 152 -1.07 18.75 -0.71
C TYR A 152 0.38 18.34 -0.41
N ARG A 153 1.00 18.98 0.59
CA ARG A 153 2.33 18.65 1.13
C ARG A 153 2.34 17.30 1.84
N GLY A 154 1.17 16.88 2.33
CA GLY A 154 0.95 15.62 3.04
C GLY A 154 1.35 14.36 2.29
N ASN A 155 1.50 14.39 0.96
CA ASN A 155 1.79 13.17 0.20
C ASN A 155 3.19 13.07 -0.42
N ARG A 156 3.96 14.15 -0.61
CA ARG A 156 5.28 14.07 -1.28
C ARG A 156 6.46 14.51 -0.42
N ILE A 157 6.30 15.59 0.36
CA ILE A 157 7.33 16.03 1.33
C ILE A 157 7.33 15.08 2.52
N ILE A 158 6.14 14.66 2.98
CA ILE A 158 6.01 13.60 3.97
C ILE A 158 6.69 12.33 3.47
N GLN A 159 6.49 11.88 2.23
CA GLN A 159 7.21 10.71 1.71
C GLN A 159 8.74 10.88 1.77
N ALA A 160 9.29 12.01 1.32
CA ALA A 160 10.73 12.26 1.40
C ALA A 160 11.24 12.27 2.86
N GLN A 161 10.56 12.97 3.76
CA GLN A 161 10.92 13.07 5.18
C GLN A 161 10.77 11.73 5.92
N LEU A 162 9.67 11.00 5.67
CA LEU A 162 9.45 9.65 6.18
C LEU A 162 10.50 8.68 5.63
N GLY A 163 10.91 8.86 4.39
CA GLY A 163 11.96 8.08 3.76
C GLY A 163 13.32 8.32 4.40
N GLU A 164 13.67 9.59 4.66
CA GLU A 164 14.87 9.96 5.42
C GLU A 164 14.83 9.43 6.86
N MET A 165 13.68 9.53 7.53
CA MET A 165 13.49 9.06 8.91
C MET A 165 13.59 7.54 9.02
N ALA A 166 13.02 6.80 8.08
CA ALA A 166 13.02 5.34 8.07
C ALA A 166 14.18 4.71 7.25
N GLY A 167 15.05 5.54 6.67
CA GLY A 167 16.19 5.06 5.85
C GLY A 167 15.80 4.36 4.55
N VAL A 168 14.66 4.71 3.95
CA VAL A 168 14.12 4.09 2.72
C VAL A 168 13.77 5.14 1.67
N GLU A 169 13.81 4.76 0.39
CA GLU A 169 13.36 5.62 -0.70
C GLU A 169 11.99 5.15 -1.22
N PHE A 170 11.00 6.04 -1.18
CA PHE A 170 9.68 5.78 -1.76
C PHE A 170 9.61 6.25 -3.21
N GLY A 171 9.18 5.36 -4.10
CA GLY A 171 8.93 5.69 -5.50
C GLY A 171 7.65 6.52 -5.67
N ALA A 172 7.58 7.33 -6.72
CA ALA A 172 6.45 8.22 -7.00
C ALA A 172 5.08 7.52 -7.19
N SER A 173 5.07 6.21 -7.46
CA SER A 173 3.88 5.37 -7.58
C SER A 173 3.54 4.59 -6.31
N ASN A 174 4.30 4.79 -5.23
CA ASN A 174 4.12 4.08 -3.98
C ASN A 174 2.99 4.71 -3.18
N ILE A 175 2.14 3.87 -2.61
CA ILE A 175 1.14 4.28 -1.63
C ILE A 175 1.86 4.32 -0.30
N VAL A 176 1.99 5.51 0.25
CA VAL A 176 2.59 5.72 1.57
C VAL A 176 1.55 6.41 2.43
N GLN A 177 1.23 5.81 3.57
CA GLN A 177 0.37 6.38 4.59
C GLN A 177 1.16 6.45 5.89
N HIS A 178 0.88 7.45 6.71
CA HIS A 178 1.59 7.71 7.95
C HIS A 178 0.63 7.95 9.10
N HIS A 179 1.01 7.47 10.28
CA HIS A 179 0.28 7.66 11.53
C HIS A 179 1.27 7.85 12.66
N VAL A 180 0.92 8.76 13.57
CA VAL A 180 1.60 8.93 14.86
C VAL A 180 0.63 8.47 15.92
N ASN A 181 1.01 7.48 16.71
CA ASN A 181 0.15 6.95 17.76
C ASN A 181 0.10 7.88 18.99
N ALA A 182 -0.69 7.51 20.02
CA ALA A 182 -0.84 8.30 21.23
C ALA A 182 0.44 8.41 22.10
N HIS A 183 1.43 7.56 21.82
CA HIS A 183 2.74 7.55 22.48
C HIS A 183 3.80 8.35 21.71
N GLY A 184 3.44 8.91 20.54
CA GLY A 184 4.36 9.65 19.69
C GLY A 184 5.21 8.75 18.78
N GLU A 185 4.85 7.48 18.65
CA GLU A 185 5.53 6.51 17.78
C GLU A 185 5.00 6.65 16.36
N ASP A 186 5.91 6.53 15.39
CA ASP A 186 5.62 6.75 13.98
C ASP A 186 5.45 5.41 13.24
N LEU A 187 4.35 5.29 12.52
CA LEU A 187 4.00 4.14 11.70
C LEU A 187 3.86 4.56 10.24
N ILE A 188 4.55 3.86 9.35
CA ILE A 188 4.49 4.09 7.90
C ILE A 188 3.98 2.82 7.24
N PHE A 189 2.84 2.91 6.58
CA PHE A 189 2.34 1.88 5.69
C PHE A 189 2.80 2.21 4.27
N TRP A 190 3.54 1.30 3.67
CA TRP A 190 4.13 1.47 2.36
C TRP A 190 3.75 0.30 1.46
N GLN A 191 2.95 0.55 0.42
CA GLN A 191 2.56 -0.45 -0.56
C GLN A 191 2.95 0.00 -1.96
N ARG A 192 3.74 -0.82 -2.66
CA ARG A 192 4.00 -0.60 -4.08
C ARG A 192 2.86 -1.18 -4.90
N ARG A 193 2.60 -0.56 -6.04
CA ARG A 193 1.57 -1.04 -6.96
C ARG A 193 1.92 -2.44 -7.48
N GLY A 194 0.96 -3.36 -7.47
CA GLY A 194 1.11 -4.75 -7.89
C GLY A 194 1.68 -5.70 -6.82
N GLU A 195 2.08 -5.20 -5.65
CA GLU A 195 2.43 -6.05 -4.51
C GLU A 195 1.17 -6.44 -3.73
N GLU A 196 1.03 -7.73 -3.40
CA GLU A 196 -0.09 -8.23 -2.57
C GLU A 196 0.09 -7.93 -1.08
N PHE A 197 1.29 -7.51 -0.68
CA PHE A 197 1.67 -7.14 0.67
C PHE A 197 2.03 -5.66 0.74
N ALA A 198 1.94 -5.08 1.93
CA ALA A 198 2.53 -3.79 2.25
C ALA A 198 3.77 -3.99 3.12
N THR A 199 4.51 -2.92 3.33
CA THR A 199 5.65 -2.83 4.24
C THR A 199 5.23 -1.87 5.34
N LEU A 200 5.28 -2.33 6.59
CA LEU A 200 5.13 -1.51 7.78
C LEU A 200 6.52 -1.13 8.26
N LEU A 201 6.74 0.17 8.46
CA LEU A 201 7.91 0.70 9.14
C LEU A 201 7.42 1.34 10.43
N HIS A 202 8.00 0.96 11.54
CA HIS A 202 7.58 1.39 12.87
C HIS A 202 8.79 1.92 13.63
N SER A 203 8.68 3.08 14.27
CA SER A 203 9.79 3.69 15.02
C SER A 203 10.34 2.77 16.11
N ASP A 204 9.47 2.10 16.85
CA ASP A 204 9.84 1.18 17.94
C ASP A 204 10.48 -0.14 17.47
N LEU A 205 10.37 -0.45 16.18
CA LEU A 205 11.03 -1.60 15.57
C LEU A 205 12.32 -1.19 14.85
N ASP A 206 12.91 -0.05 15.25
CA ASP A 206 14.10 0.54 14.63
C ASP A 206 13.96 0.70 13.11
N TRP A 207 12.72 0.98 12.65
CA TRP A 207 12.38 1.11 11.23
C TRP A 207 12.65 -0.14 10.39
N GLN A 208 12.82 -1.31 11.01
CA GLN A 208 13.00 -2.56 10.29
C GLN A 208 11.77 -2.83 9.41
N PRO A 209 11.94 -3.03 8.09
CA PRO A 209 10.84 -3.29 7.19
C PRO A 209 10.09 -4.58 7.56
N GLU A 210 8.88 -4.43 8.08
CA GLU A 210 7.98 -5.56 8.32
C GLU A 210 7.00 -5.68 7.16
N HIS A 211 7.21 -6.67 6.31
CA HIS A 211 6.23 -6.92 5.27
C HIS A 211 4.98 -7.56 5.86
N ILE A 212 3.82 -6.98 5.59
CA ILE A 212 2.52 -7.36 6.16
C ILE A 212 1.49 -7.54 5.04
N GLY A 213 0.76 -8.65 5.10
CA GLY A 213 -0.41 -8.90 4.25
C GLY A 213 -1.70 -8.89 5.09
N PRO A 214 -2.89 -8.81 4.47
CA PRO A 214 -4.16 -8.90 5.17
C PRO A 214 -4.27 -10.14 6.09
N GLU A 215 -3.67 -11.26 5.68
CA GLU A 215 -3.61 -12.52 6.40
C GLU A 215 -2.78 -12.48 7.70
N HIS A 216 -1.87 -11.51 7.81
CA HIS A 216 -1.00 -11.32 8.98
C HIS A 216 -1.58 -10.33 9.99
N PHE A 217 -2.69 -9.67 9.65
CA PHE A 217 -3.33 -8.67 10.47
C PHE A 217 -4.53 -9.26 11.19
N HIS A 218 -4.42 -9.40 12.52
CA HIS A 218 -5.48 -9.92 13.36
C HIS A 218 -6.01 -8.80 14.26
N PRO A 219 -7.03 -8.03 13.81
CA PRO A 219 -7.55 -6.86 14.54
C PRO A 219 -8.21 -7.21 15.88
N HIS A 220 -8.48 -8.50 16.13
CA HIS A 220 -9.08 -9.01 17.35
C HIS A 220 -8.13 -9.92 18.15
N GLY A 221 -6.85 -9.95 17.78
CA GLY A 221 -5.83 -10.77 18.39
C GLY A 221 -5.69 -12.17 17.80
N ARG A 222 -4.58 -12.82 18.15
CA ARG A 222 -4.28 -14.19 17.71
C ARG A 222 -4.86 -15.19 18.70
N PRO A 223 -5.60 -16.21 18.24
CA PRO A 223 -6.17 -17.25 19.11
C PRO A 223 -5.11 -17.94 20.00
N ASP A 224 -3.89 -18.10 19.50
CA ASP A 224 -2.86 -18.94 20.13
C ASP A 224 -1.81 -18.19 20.98
N LEU A 225 -1.81 -16.85 20.98
CA LEU A 225 -0.78 -16.06 21.68
C LEU A 225 -1.36 -14.95 22.58
N LEU A 226 -2.35 -14.19 22.08
CA LEU A 226 -2.90 -12.99 22.73
C LEU A 226 -4.35 -12.81 22.29
N SER A 227 -5.28 -13.44 23.00
CA SER A 227 -6.71 -13.56 22.63
C SER A 227 -7.54 -12.26 22.77
N SER A 228 -6.90 -11.09 22.78
CA SER A 228 -7.61 -9.80 22.93
C SER A 228 -6.85 -8.57 22.44
N ALA A 229 -5.58 -8.69 22.04
CA ALA A 229 -4.75 -7.57 21.60
C ALA A 229 -4.56 -7.63 20.08
N PRO A 230 -4.91 -6.58 19.32
CA PRO A 230 -4.65 -6.54 17.89
C PRO A 230 -3.16 -6.79 17.60
N VAL A 231 -2.86 -7.60 16.60
CA VAL A 231 -1.48 -7.91 16.22
C VAL A 231 -1.33 -7.89 14.71
N VAL A 232 -0.19 -7.39 14.24
CA VAL A 232 0.26 -7.55 12.86
C VAL A 232 1.60 -8.28 12.88
N ALA A 233 1.70 -9.40 12.16
CA ALA A 233 2.83 -10.32 12.30
C ALA A 233 3.08 -10.70 13.77
N ASN A 234 4.15 -10.20 14.40
CA ASN A 234 4.45 -10.42 15.83
C ASN A 234 4.38 -9.12 16.66
N THR A 235 3.99 -8.01 16.04
CA THR A 235 3.93 -6.69 16.65
C THR A 235 2.55 -6.47 17.25
N MET A 236 2.51 -6.20 18.55
CA MET A 236 1.27 -5.80 19.23
C MET A 236 0.90 -4.38 18.82
N LEU A 237 -0.35 -4.20 18.43
CA LEU A 237 -0.90 -2.91 18.05
C LEU A 237 -1.92 -2.48 19.09
N SER A 238 -1.91 -1.20 19.42
CA SER A 238 -3.05 -0.54 20.02
C SER A 238 -4.28 -0.64 19.11
N ARG A 239 -5.46 -0.42 19.69
CA ARG A 239 -6.71 -0.42 18.92
C ARG A 239 -6.71 0.67 17.83
N ALA A 240 -6.07 1.81 18.07
CA ALA A 240 -5.98 2.91 17.11
C ALA A 240 -5.10 2.54 15.92
N GLU A 241 -3.93 1.94 16.17
CA GLU A 241 -3.01 1.50 15.11
C GLU A 241 -3.62 0.38 14.27
N ALA A 242 -4.30 -0.57 14.92
CA ALA A 242 -5.01 -1.63 14.19
C ALA A 242 -6.11 -1.06 13.29
N GLN A 243 -6.92 -0.12 13.79
CA GLN A 243 -7.96 0.52 12.97
C GLN A 243 -7.36 1.31 11.80
N TRP A 244 -6.28 2.06 12.05
CA TRP A 244 -5.57 2.79 11.00
C TRP A 244 -4.99 1.83 9.95
N LEU A 245 -4.37 0.74 10.38
CA LEU A 245 -3.77 -0.25 9.49
C LEU A 245 -4.83 -0.97 8.63
N ALA A 246 -5.98 -1.29 9.22
CA ALA A 246 -7.13 -1.84 8.51
C ALA A 246 -7.60 -0.89 7.40
N ALA A 247 -7.73 0.41 7.72
CA ALA A 247 -8.09 1.44 6.75
C ALA A 247 -7.04 1.57 5.63
N CYS A 248 -5.75 1.42 5.95
CA CYS A 248 -4.68 1.41 4.95
C CYS A 248 -4.80 0.21 3.99
N PHE A 249 -5.04 -1.00 4.53
CA PHE A 249 -5.24 -2.19 3.72
C PHE A 249 -6.44 -2.07 2.77
N ASP A 250 -7.53 -1.44 3.23
CA ASP A 250 -8.71 -1.17 2.42
C ASP A 250 -8.47 -0.10 1.36
N ALA A 251 -7.86 1.03 1.74
CA ALA A 251 -7.56 2.13 0.83
C ALA A 251 -6.56 1.74 -0.26
N ALA A 252 -5.63 0.83 0.02
CA ALA A 252 -4.62 0.35 -0.92
C ALA A 252 -5.04 -0.91 -1.69
N ARG A 253 -6.27 -1.42 -1.50
CA ARG A 253 -6.76 -2.64 -2.14
C ARG A 253 -6.68 -2.58 -3.66
N TRP A 254 -7.14 -1.48 -4.26
CA TRP A 254 -7.14 -1.27 -5.71
C TRP A 254 -5.74 -1.30 -6.34
N ALA A 255 -4.71 -0.98 -5.57
CA ALA A 255 -3.34 -0.93 -6.06
C ALA A 255 -2.62 -2.27 -6.01
N ARG A 256 -3.24 -3.31 -5.43
CA ARG A 256 -2.74 -4.69 -5.51
C ARG A 256 -3.01 -5.30 -6.88
N GLU A 257 -3.97 -4.77 -7.62
CA GLU A 257 -4.26 -5.21 -8.98
C GLU A 257 -3.25 -4.58 -9.98
N PRO A 258 -2.54 -5.39 -10.78
CA PRO A 258 -1.62 -4.87 -11.79
C PRO A 258 -2.37 -4.18 -12.94
N VAL A 259 -1.85 -3.05 -13.43
CA VAL A 259 -2.37 -2.37 -14.64
C VAL A 259 -1.63 -2.89 -15.87
N ALA A 260 -2.37 -3.17 -16.94
CA ALA A 260 -1.87 -3.78 -18.17
C ALA A 260 -0.72 -3.01 -18.87
N ASP A 261 -0.60 -1.70 -18.60
CA ASP A 261 0.33 -0.78 -19.28
C ASP A 261 1.52 -0.32 -18.42
N ASP A 262 1.64 -0.76 -17.16
CA ASP A 262 2.83 -0.45 -16.34
C ASP A 262 4.03 -1.29 -16.84
N PRO A 263 5.25 -0.72 -16.94
CA PRO A 263 6.41 -1.47 -17.37
C PRO A 263 6.59 -2.70 -16.46
N PRO A 264 6.86 -3.88 -17.05
CA PRO A 264 6.90 -5.11 -16.28
C PRO A 264 7.97 -4.99 -15.19
N LEU A 265 7.60 -5.32 -13.95
CA LEU A 265 8.47 -5.41 -12.77
C LEU A 265 9.50 -6.55 -12.95
N ARG A 266 10.40 -6.43 -13.93
CA ARG A 266 11.33 -7.48 -14.35
C ARG A 266 12.46 -7.76 -13.36
N THR A 267 12.61 -6.98 -12.28
CA THR A 267 13.80 -7.06 -11.43
C THR A 267 13.52 -6.76 -9.96
N ASN A 268 12.40 -7.20 -9.38
CA ASN A 268 12.26 -7.11 -7.91
C ASN A 268 12.86 -8.36 -7.25
N ILE A 269 14.19 -8.49 -7.32
CA ILE A 269 14.96 -9.52 -6.60
C ILE A 269 14.58 -9.50 -5.12
N GLY A 270 14.37 -8.30 -4.55
CA GLY A 270 13.89 -8.13 -3.17
C GLY A 270 12.52 -8.76 -2.91
N ALA A 271 11.53 -8.54 -3.79
CA ALA A 271 10.20 -9.15 -3.63
C ALA A 271 10.23 -10.66 -3.87
N ARG A 272 11.04 -11.16 -4.81
CA ARG A 272 11.25 -12.59 -4.99
C ARG A 272 11.86 -13.22 -3.74
N ASP A 273 12.96 -12.65 -3.26
CA ASP A 273 13.70 -13.19 -2.12
C ASP A 273 12.86 -13.10 -0.83
N ASN A 274 12.06 -12.04 -0.68
CA ASN A 274 11.10 -11.91 0.41
C ASN A 274 9.96 -12.95 0.32
N TYR A 275 9.36 -13.10 -0.86
CA TYR A 275 8.32 -14.10 -1.11
C TYR A 275 8.83 -15.51 -0.80
N VAL A 276 10.04 -15.83 -1.27
CA VAL A 276 10.70 -17.10 -0.99
C VAL A 276 10.98 -17.26 0.50
N ALA A 277 11.55 -16.26 1.17
CA ALA A 277 11.83 -16.29 2.60
C ALA A 277 10.57 -16.53 3.44
N ARG A 278 9.46 -15.85 3.10
CA ARG A 278 8.17 -16.03 3.78
C ARG A 278 7.58 -17.41 3.57
N ARG A 279 7.63 -17.91 2.33
CA ARG A 279 7.15 -19.27 2.03
C ARG A 279 8.01 -20.33 2.70
N VAL A 280 9.31 -20.13 2.79
CA VAL A 280 10.23 -21.01 3.53
C VAL A 280 9.91 -21.01 5.01
N GLU A 281 9.73 -19.84 5.63
CA GLU A 281 9.34 -19.73 7.03
C GLU A 281 8.02 -20.44 7.31
N HIS A 282 7.01 -20.20 6.47
CA HIS A 282 5.72 -20.86 6.58
C HIS A 282 5.84 -22.37 6.40
N HIS A 283 6.61 -22.82 5.42
CA HIS A 283 6.83 -24.25 5.15
C HIS A 283 7.49 -24.96 6.35
N LEU A 284 8.49 -24.32 6.98
CA LEU A 284 9.12 -24.82 8.20
C LEU A 284 8.18 -24.85 9.41
N TRP A 285 7.26 -23.88 9.48
CA TRP A 285 6.27 -23.81 10.56
C TRP A 285 5.21 -24.90 10.44
N VAL A 286 4.69 -25.14 9.23
CA VAL A 286 3.69 -26.19 8.98
C VAL A 286 4.32 -27.59 9.06
N GLU A 287 5.55 -27.75 8.57
CA GLU A 287 6.24 -29.04 8.52
C GLU A 287 7.60 -28.98 9.22
N SER A 288 7.60 -29.26 10.52
CA SER A 288 8.81 -29.23 11.34
C SER A 288 9.90 -30.21 10.89
N ASP A 289 9.55 -31.25 10.12
CA ASP A 289 10.50 -32.26 9.60
C ASP A 289 10.97 -32.00 8.15
N SER A 290 10.40 -31.01 7.47
CA SER A 290 10.67 -30.69 6.06
C SER A 290 12.14 -30.42 5.76
N LEU A 291 12.82 -29.74 6.68
CA LEU A 291 14.24 -29.41 6.58
C LEU A 291 15.11 -30.68 6.57
N THR A 292 14.87 -31.60 7.50
CA THR A 292 15.65 -32.85 7.60
C THR A 292 15.47 -33.71 6.36
N ARG A 293 14.23 -33.85 5.86
CA ARG A 293 13.94 -34.57 4.61
C ARG A 293 14.65 -33.94 3.42
N SER A 294 14.59 -32.61 3.32
CA SER A 294 15.18 -31.87 2.20
C SER A 294 16.71 -31.94 2.19
N ILE A 295 17.37 -31.93 3.37
CA ILE A 295 18.82 -32.17 3.49
C ILE A 295 19.19 -33.58 3.01
N GLN A 296 18.43 -34.61 3.38
CA GLN A 296 18.68 -35.98 2.92
C GLN A 296 18.52 -36.10 1.40
N GLN A 297 17.49 -35.46 0.84
CA GLN A 297 17.26 -35.42 -0.59
C GLN A 297 18.37 -34.68 -1.33
N LEU A 298 18.81 -33.52 -0.83
CA LEU A 298 19.95 -32.78 -1.39
C LEU A 298 21.20 -33.66 -1.44
N ARG A 299 21.52 -34.36 -0.34
CA ARG A 299 22.68 -35.28 -0.29
C ARG A 299 22.62 -36.40 -1.32
N THR A 300 21.41 -36.82 -1.69
CA THR A 300 21.21 -37.82 -2.74
C THR A 300 21.41 -37.19 -4.12
N GLU A 301 20.91 -35.97 -4.34
CA GLU A 301 21.08 -35.25 -5.62
C GLU A 301 22.55 -34.86 -5.87
N THR A 302 23.28 -34.39 -4.85
CA THR A 302 24.70 -34.01 -4.96
C THR A 302 25.63 -35.18 -5.25
N ALA A 303 25.21 -36.42 -4.98
CA ALA A 303 25.96 -37.61 -5.40
C ALA A 303 25.99 -37.79 -6.93
N THR A 304 25.05 -37.15 -7.65
CA THR A 304 24.91 -37.26 -9.10
C THR A 304 25.11 -35.94 -9.85
N ASP A 305 24.98 -34.80 -9.17
CA ASP A 305 25.13 -33.45 -9.74
C ASP A 305 26.34 -32.73 -9.13
N HIS A 306 27.41 -32.61 -9.92
CA HIS A 306 28.67 -32.00 -9.49
C HIS A 306 28.57 -30.49 -9.25
N ASP A 307 27.73 -29.76 -9.99
CA ASP A 307 27.57 -28.32 -9.83
C ASP A 307 26.79 -28.02 -8.54
N LEU A 308 25.74 -28.80 -8.28
CA LEU A 308 25.00 -28.75 -7.03
C LEU A 308 25.89 -29.11 -5.83
N ALA A 309 26.78 -30.09 -5.98
CA ALA A 309 27.74 -30.48 -4.94
C ALA A 309 28.73 -29.37 -4.61
N ALA A 310 29.22 -28.64 -5.62
CA ALA A 310 30.10 -27.49 -5.43
C ALA A 310 29.41 -26.36 -4.64
N ILE A 311 28.18 -26.01 -5.02
CA ILE A 311 27.38 -24.98 -4.33
C ILE A 311 27.07 -25.38 -2.89
N SER A 312 26.71 -26.65 -2.67
CA SER A 312 26.47 -27.19 -1.32
C SER A 312 27.72 -27.07 -0.45
N THR A 313 28.89 -27.44 -0.99
CA THR A 313 30.17 -27.37 -0.26
C THR A 313 30.55 -25.93 0.08
N GLU A 314 30.33 -25.00 -0.84
CA GLU A 314 30.58 -23.56 -0.60
C GLU A 314 29.68 -23.03 0.53
N LEU A 315 28.37 -23.27 0.44
CA LEU A 315 27.40 -22.79 1.43
C LEU A 315 27.58 -23.45 2.80
N GLU A 316 27.97 -24.73 2.84
CA GLU A 316 28.20 -25.49 4.08
C GLU A 316 29.58 -25.24 4.71
N SER A 317 30.47 -24.50 4.04
CA SER A 317 31.81 -24.18 4.55
C SER A 317 31.79 -23.31 5.81
N ASP A 318 30.69 -22.57 6.03
CA ASP A 318 30.46 -21.75 7.22
C ASP A 318 29.80 -22.60 8.32
N ALA A 319 30.63 -23.14 9.21
CA ALA A 319 30.18 -24.02 10.29
C ALA A 319 29.19 -23.34 11.26
N GLU A 320 29.29 -22.02 11.44
CA GLU A 320 28.37 -21.25 12.30
C GLU A 320 26.99 -21.14 11.64
N ALA A 321 26.95 -20.79 10.35
CA ALA A 321 25.70 -20.75 9.59
C ALA A 321 25.02 -22.13 9.53
N CYS A 322 25.79 -23.21 9.38
CA CYS A 322 25.29 -24.58 9.44
C CYS A 322 24.68 -24.94 10.80
N ALA A 323 25.35 -24.57 11.90
CA ALA A 323 24.85 -24.82 13.25
C ALA A 323 23.55 -24.04 13.50
N GLU A 324 23.47 -22.77 13.11
CA GLU A 324 22.26 -21.96 13.22
C GLU A 324 21.10 -22.53 12.41
N ALA A 325 21.35 -22.93 11.15
CA ALA A 325 20.33 -23.48 10.26
C ALA A 325 19.62 -24.71 10.82
N LEU A 326 20.30 -25.49 11.66
CA LEU A 326 19.78 -26.74 12.24
C LEU A 326 19.20 -26.58 13.65
N SER A 327 19.50 -25.48 14.35
CA SER A 327 19.20 -25.35 15.78
C SER A 327 18.36 -24.13 16.16
N LYS A 328 18.36 -23.07 15.34
CA LYS A 328 17.61 -21.84 15.60
C LYS A 328 16.30 -21.83 14.81
N PRO A 329 15.26 -21.14 15.30
CA PRO A 329 14.09 -20.83 14.48
C PRO A 329 14.44 -19.81 13.38
N TRP A 330 13.72 -19.83 12.26
CA TRP A 330 14.00 -19.03 11.05
C TRP A 330 14.29 -17.53 11.31
N ARG A 331 13.59 -16.92 12.27
CA ARG A 331 13.72 -15.49 12.60
C ARG A 331 14.99 -15.14 13.38
N GLU A 332 15.57 -16.10 14.10
CA GLU A 332 16.80 -15.93 14.89
C GLU A 332 18.07 -16.29 14.09
N MET A 333 17.89 -16.79 12.87
CA MET A 333 18.98 -17.15 11.96
C MET A 333 19.61 -15.93 11.32
N SER A 334 20.94 -15.95 11.21
CA SER A 334 21.68 -15.02 10.36
C SER A 334 21.23 -15.12 8.90
N ALA A 335 21.52 -14.09 8.09
CA ALA A 335 21.21 -14.09 6.66
C ALA A 335 21.89 -15.27 5.93
N LYS A 336 23.08 -15.69 6.37
CA LYS A 336 23.79 -16.84 5.83
C LYS A 336 23.07 -18.16 6.15
N ALA A 337 22.63 -18.35 7.39
CA ALA A 337 21.86 -19.52 7.79
C ALA A 337 20.51 -19.60 7.06
N ARG A 338 19.80 -18.48 6.89
CA ARG A 338 18.55 -18.43 6.09
C ARG A 338 18.77 -18.77 4.62
N ARG A 339 19.88 -18.31 4.04
CA ARG A 339 20.28 -18.67 2.67
C ARG A 339 20.54 -20.17 2.55
N LEU A 340 21.22 -20.76 3.53
CA LEU A 340 21.50 -22.20 3.57
C LEU A 340 20.21 -23.03 3.70
N VAL A 341 19.30 -22.65 4.60
CA VAL A 341 18.00 -23.31 4.77
C VAL A 341 17.13 -23.18 3.51
N THR A 342 17.12 -22.01 2.87
CA THR A 342 16.45 -21.82 1.57
C THR A 342 17.03 -22.76 0.52
N PHE A 343 18.35 -22.90 0.46
CA PHE A 343 19.02 -23.80 -0.48
C PHE A 343 18.67 -25.27 -0.23
N TYR A 344 18.55 -25.69 1.04
CA TYR A 344 18.08 -27.04 1.38
C TYR A 344 16.65 -27.29 0.89
N LEU A 345 15.73 -26.39 1.20
CA LEU A 345 14.30 -26.57 0.96
C LEU A 345 13.88 -26.32 -0.48
N VAL A 346 14.45 -25.31 -1.14
CA VAL A 346 14.02 -24.84 -2.46
C VAL A 346 14.91 -25.44 -3.53
N LYS A 347 14.30 -26.19 -4.45
CA LYS A 347 14.98 -26.75 -5.63
C LYS A 347 15.14 -25.69 -6.71
N GLU A 348 14.06 -24.99 -7.02
CA GLU A 348 14.04 -23.89 -7.99
C GLU A 348 12.91 -22.92 -7.70
N VAL A 349 13.06 -21.68 -8.17
CA VAL A 349 11.98 -20.68 -8.18
C VAL A 349 11.70 -20.32 -9.63
N ARG A 350 10.54 -20.71 -10.13
CA ARG A 350 10.11 -20.40 -11.50
C ARG A 350 9.47 -19.02 -11.54
N ALA A 351 9.94 -18.18 -12.46
CA ALA A 351 9.38 -16.85 -12.70
C ALA A 351 8.32 -16.91 -13.81
N GLY A 352 7.12 -16.42 -13.51
CA GLY A 352 6.01 -16.17 -14.42
C GLY A 352 6.00 -14.74 -14.98
N SER A 353 4.90 -14.37 -15.63
CA SER A 353 4.76 -13.01 -16.18
C SER A 353 4.70 -11.96 -15.06
N PRO A 354 5.48 -10.86 -15.12
CA PRO A 354 5.45 -9.77 -14.14
C PRO A 354 4.11 -9.02 -14.04
N ALA A 355 3.19 -9.25 -14.98
CA ALA A 355 1.84 -8.68 -14.97
C ALA A 355 0.85 -9.52 -14.14
N LEU A 356 1.28 -10.67 -13.60
CA LEU A 356 0.47 -11.50 -12.72
C LEU A 356 0.66 -11.08 -11.26
N PRO A 357 -0.25 -11.43 -10.34
CA PRO A 357 0.00 -11.28 -8.90
C PRO A 357 1.22 -12.11 -8.44
N ILE A 358 1.86 -11.72 -7.34
CA ILE A 358 3.21 -12.20 -6.92
C ILE A 358 3.27 -13.73 -6.73
N ASP A 359 2.19 -14.34 -6.24
CA ASP A 359 2.00 -15.79 -6.08
C ASP A 359 2.01 -16.55 -7.43
N LYS A 360 1.65 -15.88 -8.52
CA LYS A 360 1.69 -16.37 -9.89
C LYS A 360 2.93 -15.88 -10.65
N GLN A 361 3.61 -14.84 -10.14
CA GLN A 361 4.93 -14.41 -10.63
C GLN A 361 6.02 -15.37 -10.16
N PHE A 362 5.94 -15.91 -8.95
CA PHE A 362 6.97 -16.78 -8.41
C PHE A 362 6.38 -18.09 -7.91
N ARG A 363 6.74 -19.18 -8.58
CA ARG A 363 6.39 -20.54 -8.16
C ARG A 363 7.62 -21.22 -7.57
N ILE A 364 7.56 -21.53 -6.28
CA ILE A 364 8.60 -22.28 -5.59
C ILE A 364 8.40 -23.77 -5.89
N VAL A 365 9.46 -24.43 -6.31
CA VAL A 365 9.52 -25.88 -6.40
C VAL A 365 10.34 -26.36 -5.20
N TRP A 366 9.65 -26.99 -4.26
CA TRP A 366 10.25 -27.59 -3.08
C TRP A 366 11.08 -28.82 -3.47
N ARG A 367 12.22 -29.01 -2.82
CA ARG A 367 13.09 -30.17 -3.04
C ARG A 367 12.44 -31.46 -2.56
N CYS A 368 11.78 -31.39 -1.42
CA CYS A 368 10.83 -32.40 -0.95
C CYS A 368 9.42 -31.82 -0.98
N PRO A 369 8.67 -31.94 -2.09
CA PRO A 369 7.27 -31.56 -2.11
C PRO A 369 6.49 -32.43 -1.11
N ARG A 370 5.36 -31.90 -0.61
CA ARG A 370 4.46 -32.68 0.24
C ARG A 370 4.07 -34.00 -0.46
N PRO A 371 3.94 -35.13 0.25
CA PRO A 371 3.47 -36.38 -0.35
C PRO A 371 2.04 -36.19 -0.89
N THR A 372 1.92 -36.07 -2.20
CA THR A 372 0.64 -35.86 -2.93
C THR A 372 -0.34 -37.04 -2.79
N GLY A 373 0.11 -38.19 -2.28
CA GLY A 373 -0.72 -39.37 -2.09
C GLY A 373 -1.63 -39.34 -0.84
N GLU A 374 -1.39 -38.41 0.09
CA GLU A 374 -2.16 -38.30 1.34
C GLU A 374 -3.13 -37.11 1.36
N TYR A 375 -2.97 -36.17 0.43
CA TYR A 375 -3.68 -34.89 0.40
C TYR A 375 -4.11 -34.54 -1.02
N GLY A 376 -5.39 -34.73 -1.31
CA GLY A 376 -5.96 -34.42 -2.61
C GLY A 376 -7.47 -34.65 -2.62
N PHE A 377 -8.17 -34.09 -3.62
CA PHE A 377 -9.61 -34.30 -3.81
C PHE A 377 -10.00 -35.79 -3.80
N ASP A 378 -9.09 -36.67 -4.23
CA ASP A 378 -9.31 -38.12 -4.31
C ASP A 378 -9.03 -38.88 -2.99
N ALA A 379 -8.45 -38.23 -1.98
CA ALA A 379 -8.16 -38.82 -0.66
C ALA A 379 -9.33 -38.71 0.34
N ARG A 380 -10.42 -38.02 -0.04
CA ARG A 380 -11.55 -37.68 0.84
C ARG A 380 -12.26 -38.92 1.40
N ILE A 381 -12.31 -39.05 2.72
CA ILE A 381 -13.11 -40.08 3.39
C ILE A 381 -14.48 -39.49 3.77
N GLY A 382 -15.39 -39.37 2.79
CA GLY A 382 -16.78 -38.94 3.00
C GLY A 382 -17.16 -37.67 2.26
N ARG A 383 -18.23 -36.99 2.70
CA ARG A 383 -18.73 -35.75 2.07
C ARG A 383 -19.33 -34.78 3.11
N PRO A 384 -19.34 -33.46 2.86
CA PRO A 384 -20.05 -32.51 3.72
C PRO A 384 -21.51 -32.91 3.92
N SER A 385 -22.03 -32.77 5.14
CA SER A 385 -23.47 -32.93 5.37
C SER A 385 -24.22 -31.72 4.84
N THR A 386 -25.41 -31.96 4.28
CA THR A 386 -26.37 -30.93 3.88
C THR A 386 -27.57 -30.85 4.85
N GLN A 387 -27.54 -31.60 5.96
CA GLN A 387 -28.65 -31.66 6.91
C GLN A 387 -28.72 -30.40 7.78
N MET A 388 -29.72 -29.58 7.51
CA MET A 388 -30.01 -28.36 8.26
C MET A 388 -30.89 -28.64 9.50
N SER A 389 -30.65 -27.89 10.57
CA SER A 389 -31.50 -27.85 11.76
C SER A 389 -31.44 -26.45 12.39
N SER A 390 -32.28 -26.17 13.38
CA SER A 390 -32.36 -24.85 14.05
C SER A 390 -31.06 -24.38 14.71
N HIS A 391 -30.04 -25.23 14.81
CA HIS A 391 -28.75 -24.92 15.43
C HIS A 391 -27.59 -25.08 14.44
N ARG A 392 -27.91 -25.05 13.14
CA ARG A 392 -26.95 -25.25 12.06
C ARG A 392 -27.10 -24.19 10.98
N GLU A 393 -25.99 -23.74 10.44
CA GLU A 393 -25.96 -22.82 9.32
C GLU A 393 -25.04 -23.33 8.20
N SER A 394 -25.33 -22.90 6.97
CA SER A 394 -24.49 -23.18 5.81
C SER A 394 -23.34 -22.19 5.78
N VAL A 395 -22.13 -22.70 5.56
CA VAL A 395 -20.90 -21.91 5.44
C VAL A 395 -20.10 -22.46 4.26
N LEU A 396 -19.46 -21.58 3.50
CA LEU A 396 -18.57 -21.97 2.41
C LEU A 396 -17.20 -22.34 2.96
N ALA A 397 -16.43 -23.15 2.23
CA ALA A 397 -15.12 -23.64 2.68
C ALA A 397 -14.18 -22.49 3.09
N PHE A 398 -14.18 -21.38 2.35
CA PHE A 398 -13.38 -20.19 2.67
C PHE A 398 -13.85 -19.45 3.92
N GLY A 399 -15.09 -19.68 4.36
CA GLY A 399 -15.69 -19.07 5.53
C GLY A 399 -15.57 -19.91 6.79
N LEU A 400 -14.86 -21.04 6.73
CA LEU A 400 -14.56 -21.87 7.90
C LEU A 400 -13.46 -21.22 8.75
N GLU A 401 -13.67 -21.22 10.05
CA GLU A 401 -12.72 -20.70 11.03
C GLU A 401 -12.26 -21.82 11.99
N PRO A 402 -11.02 -21.80 12.51
CA PRO A 402 -10.61 -22.66 13.61
C PRO A 402 -11.60 -22.59 14.79
N GLY A 403 -12.01 -23.74 15.31
CA GLY A 403 -13.04 -23.88 16.33
C GLY A 403 -14.46 -24.08 15.77
N ASP A 404 -14.68 -23.91 14.46
CA ASP A 404 -15.96 -24.27 13.85
C ASP A 404 -16.21 -25.78 13.99
N ARG A 405 -17.44 -26.12 14.41
CA ARG A 405 -17.88 -27.51 14.43
C ARG A 405 -18.73 -27.80 13.21
N ILE A 406 -18.13 -28.46 12.21
CA ILE A 406 -18.80 -28.84 10.96
C ILE A 406 -19.37 -30.26 11.02
N TYR A 407 -20.34 -30.56 10.16
CA TYR A 407 -20.97 -31.88 10.07
C TYR A 407 -20.60 -32.58 8.77
N TRP A 408 -20.15 -33.83 8.88
CA TRP A 408 -19.57 -34.62 7.80
C TRP A 408 -20.18 -36.02 7.73
N LEU A 409 -20.54 -36.48 6.54
CA LEU A 409 -21.02 -37.83 6.30
C LEU A 409 -19.85 -38.77 6.03
N SER A 410 -19.67 -39.77 6.90
CA SER A 410 -18.71 -40.87 6.66
C SER A 410 -19.06 -41.67 5.41
N ARG A 411 -18.14 -42.53 4.94
CA ARG A 411 -18.36 -43.45 3.80
C ARG A 411 -19.59 -44.36 3.93
N TYR A 412 -20.09 -44.54 5.15
CA TYR A 412 -21.28 -45.36 5.46
C TYR A 412 -22.56 -44.53 5.64
N GLY A 413 -22.53 -43.23 5.35
CA GLY A 413 -23.69 -42.34 5.47
C GLY A 413 -23.99 -41.84 6.88
N ASN A 414 -23.19 -42.21 7.89
CA ASN A 414 -23.34 -41.67 9.24
C ASN A 414 -22.76 -40.27 9.33
N GLU A 415 -23.52 -39.32 9.87
CA GLU A 415 -23.08 -37.96 10.14
C GLU A 415 -22.25 -37.90 11.42
N ARG A 416 -21.13 -37.17 11.37
CA ARG A 416 -20.27 -36.89 12.53
C ARG A 416 -19.93 -35.40 12.56
N GLY A 417 -19.92 -34.83 13.76
CA GLY A 417 -19.34 -33.51 13.97
C GLY A 417 -17.82 -33.58 14.03
N ARG A 418 -17.15 -32.64 13.36
CA ARG A 418 -15.69 -32.45 13.38
C ARG A 418 -15.39 -31.02 13.81
N GLU A 419 -14.33 -30.84 14.58
CA GLU A 419 -13.84 -29.50 14.91
C GLU A 419 -12.73 -29.13 13.93
N VAL A 420 -12.85 -27.93 13.36
CA VAL A 420 -11.84 -27.35 12.48
C VAL A 420 -10.68 -26.88 13.35
N SER A 421 -9.49 -27.43 13.13
CA SER A 421 -8.27 -27.06 13.86
C SER A 421 -7.48 -25.97 13.15
N ALA A 422 -7.45 -25.99 11.81
CA ALA A 422 -6.79 -24.97 11.00
C ALA A 422 -7.43 -24.88 9.61
N VAL A 423 -7.34 -23.71 8.97
CA VAL A 423 -7.78 -23.46 7.59
C VAL A 423 -6.71 -22.64 6.88
N TRP A 424 -6.32 -23.04 5.67
CA TRP A 424 -5.31 -22.34 4.87
C TRP A 424 -5.53 -22.56 3.37
N ASP A 425 -4.90 -21.77 2.52
CA ASP A 425 -4.98 -21.97 1.07
C ASP A 425 -4.11 -23.15 0.62
N SER A 426 -4.64 -23.96 -0.30
CA SER A 426 -3.93 -25.11 -0.85
C SER A 426 -2.72 -24.67 -1.68
N GLU A 427 -1.54 -25.17 -1.30
CA GLU A 427 -0.28 -24.95 -2.01
C GLU A 427 -0.25 -25.68 -3.37
N ASP A 428 -0.95 -26.81 -3.46
CA ASP A 428 -0.95 -27.68 -4.64
C ASP A 428 -2.06 -27.34 -5.65
N THR A 429 -3.18 -26.79 -5.16
CA THR A 429 -4.32 -26.40 -5.99
C THR A 429 -4.68 -24.94 -5.74
N PRO A 430 -4.12 -23.99 -6.52
CA PRO A 430 -4.39 -22.58 -6.36
C PRO A 430 -5.89 -22.26 -6.39
N GLY A 431 -6.34 -21.54 -5.36
CA GLY A 431 -7.76 -21.22 -5.18
C GLY A 431 -8.57 -22.35 -4.56
N ALA A 432 -7.96 -23.34 -3.92
CA ALA A 432 -8.60 -24.29 -3.02
C ALA A 432 -8.23 -24.00 -1.56
N VAL A 433 -9.06 -24.42 -0.61
CA VAL A 433 -8.90 -24.22 0.83
C VAL A 433 -8.64 -25.58 1.48
N CYS A 434 -7.55 -25.71 2.23
CA CYS A 434 -7.24 -26.85 3.06
C CYS A 434 -7.79 -26.63 4.48
N VAL A 435 -8.36 -27.68 5.06
CA VAL A 435 -8.95 -27.66 6.40
C VAL A 435 -8.42 -28.86 7.20
N LEU A 436 -7.84 -28.61 8.37
CA LEU A 436 -7.40 -29.64 9.32
C LEU A 436 -8.50 -29.89 10.36
N PHE A 437 -8.71 -31.16 10.72
CA PHE A 437 -9.71 -31.57 11.71
C PHE A 437 -9.09 -32.20 12.96
N ASP A 438 -9.73 -31.99 14.11
CA ASP A 438 -9.32 -32.38 15.48
C ASP A 438 -8.92 -33.86 15.69
N GLN A 439 -9.39 -34.77 14.85
CA GLN A 439 -9.19 -36.22 15.00
C GLN A 439 -8.53 -36.90 13.79
N LEU A 440 -8.05 -36.13 12.84
CA LEU A 440 -7.29 -36.62 11.70
C LEU A 440 -5.95 -35.91 11.70
N THR A 441 -4.85 -36.66 11.71
CA THR A 441 -3.50 -36.13 11.46
C THR A 441 -3.34 -35.62 10.02
N LEU A 442 -4.41 -35.66 9.22
CA LEU A 442 -4.48 -35.31 7.81
C LEU A 442 -5.59 -34.27 7.62
N GLY A 443 -5.27 -33.08 7.10
CA GLY A 443 -6.23 -32.12 6.55
C GLY A 443 -6.80 -32.54 5.19
N ASP A 444 -7.96 -32.02 4.82
CA ASP A 444 -8.61 -32.23 3.53
C ASP A 444 -8.59 -30.94 2.67
N THR A 445 -8.57 -31.07 1.34
CA THR A 445 -8.59 -29.94 0.40
C THR A 445 -9.98 -29.75 -0.22
N PHE A 446 -10.47 -28.51 -0.24
CA PHE A 446 -11.83 -28.12 -0.64
C PHE A 446 -11.83 -26.99 -1.66
N TRP A 447 -12.83 -26.98 -2.55
CA TRP A 447 -13.03 -25.78 -3.38
C TRP A 447 -13.66 -24.67 -2.51
N PRO A 448 -13.37 -23.38 -2.74
CA PRO A 448 -13.89 -22.27 -1.93
C PRO A 448 -15.41 -22.24 -1.92
N GLY A 449 -16.04 -22.59 -3.05
CA GLY A 449 -17.50 -22.66 -3.19
C GLY A 449 -18.15 -23.90 -2.58
N GLU A 450 -17.38 -24.80 -1.98
CA GLU A 450 -17.91 -26.02 -1.36
C GLU A 450 -18.60 -25.66 -0.03
N SER A 451 -19.83 -26.13 0.16
CA SER A 451 -20.67 -25.76 1.30
C SER A 451 -20.63 -26.82 2.40
N PHE A 452 -20.46 -26.35 3.63
CA PHE A 452 -20.51 -27.11 4.87
C PHE A 452 -21.71 -26.67 5.69
N VAL A 453 -22.15 -27.56 6.57
CA VAL A 453 -23.06 -27.20 7.64
C VAL A 453 -22.25 -27.13 8.94
N ARG A 454 -22.23 -25.96 9.58
CA ARG A 454 -21.59 -25.74 10.89
C ARG A 454 -22.61 -25.50 11.98
N LYS A 455 -22.24 -25.79 13.23
CA LYS A 455 -23.07 -25.51 14.41
C LYS A 455 -23.10 -24.01 14.68
N VAL A 456 -24.28 -23.43 14.81
CA VAL A 456 -24.47 -22.02 15.18
C VAL A 456 -23.95 -21.82 16.61
N SER A 457 -22.97 -20.93 16.79
CA SER A 457 -22.43 -20.61 18.11
C SER A 457 -23.51 -19.90 18.93
N THR A 458 -23.88 -20.50 20.07
CA THR A 458 -24.89 -19.94 21.00
C THR A 458 -24.33 -18.91 21.98
N LYS A 459 -23.06 -18.52 21.83
CA LYS A 459 -22.48 -17.42 22.63
C LYS A 459 -22.53 -16.13 21.80
N PRO A 460 -23.03 -15.01 22.36
CA PRO A 460 -22.92 -13.72 21.69
C PRO A 460 -21.43 -13.41 21.52
N ARG A 461 -21.05 -13.08 20.28
CA ARG A 461 -19.69 -12.61 19.91
C ARG A 461 -19.35 -11.32 20.66
#